data_AF-M5SUR6-F1
#
_entry.id   AF-M5SUR6-F1
#
_cell.length_a   1.000
_cell.length_b   1.000
_cell.length_c   1.000
_cell.angle_alpha   90.00
_cell.angle_beta   90.00
_cell.angle_gamma   90.00
#
_symmetry.space_group_name_H-M   'P 1'
#
loop_
_entity.id
_entity.type
_entity.pdbx_description
1 polymer ?
#
loop_
_entity_poly.entity_id
_entity_poly.type
_entity_poly.pdbx_seq_one_letter_code
_entity_poly.pdbx_strand_id
1 'polypeptide(L)'
;MGNRYTLSSSPKATLRQHLESWRGRKFTDAELDGFDLKNVLGKSAVITVIHHERSGKIYADIKAIAAIPKGTKPASLAGPSVMFSLEPGEYEHEVYLSLSDRLRGVIAASPEFQAVSPSDTREQPTGR
;
A
#
# COMPACT_ATOMS: atom_id res chain seq x y z
N MET A 1 1.36 -14.68 -1.25
CA MET A 1 1.67 -13.24 -1.33
C MET A 1 0.39 -12.53 -1.72
N GLY A 2 0.03 -11.44 -1.05
CA GLY A 2 -1.08 -10.55 -1.44
C GLY A 2 -0.66 -9.62 -2.58
N ASN A 3 -1.62 -9.15 -3.37
CA ASN A 3 -1.41 -8.26 -4.53
C ASN A 3 -0.53 -7.06 -4.17
N ARG A 4 0.41 -6.76 -5.06
CA ARG A 4 1.24 -5.56 -4.99
C ARG A 4 0.67 -4.53 -5.96
N TYR A 5 0.28 -3.38 -5.43
CA TYR A 5 -0.13 -2.24 -6.25
C TYR A 5 1.04 -1.28 -6.40
N THR A 6 1.21 -0.71 -7.59
CA THR A 6 1.98 0.52 -7.76
C THR A 6 1.01 1.70 -7.55
N LEU A 7 1.48 2.79 -6.92
CA LEU A 7 0.74 4.04 -6.79
C LEU A 7 0.64 4.74 -8.16
N SER A 8 -0.05 4.10 -9.09
CA SER A 8 -0.27 4.62 -10.43
C SER A 8 -1.72 5.02 -10.53
N SER A 9 -1.99 6.32 -10.67
CA SER A 9 -3.35 6.86 -10.87
C SER A 9 -3.91 6.62 -12.28
N SER A 10 -3.16 5.89 -13.13
CA SER A 10 -3.57 5.55 -14.48
C SER A 10 -4.88 4.76 -14.49
N PRO A 11 -5.75 4.96 -15.50
CA PRO A 11 -7.05 4.27 -15.63
C PRO A 11 -6.94 2.74 -15.77
N LYS A 12 -5.74 2.21 -16.07
CA LYS A 12 -5.44 0.77 -16.11
C LYS A 12 -4.91 0.21 -14.80
N ALA A 13 -4.66 1.04 -13.80
CA ALA A 13 -4.13 0.58 -12.52
C ALA A 13 -5.21 -0.19 -11.76
N THR A 14 -4.85 -1.38 -11.30
CA THR A 14 -5.75 -2.25 -10.52
C THR A 14 -6.23 -1.55 -9.24
N LEU A 15 -5.39 -0.69 -8.65
CA LEU A 15 -5.77 0.13 -7.49
C LEU A 15 -6.94 1.07 -7.78
N ARG A 16 -6.89 1.80 -8.91
CA ARG A 16 -7.98 2.70 -9.33
C ARG A 16 -9.27 1.93 -9.57
N GLN A 17 -9.22 0.82 -10.30
CA GLN A 17 -10.39 -0.02 -10.57
C GLN A 17 -11.03 -0.56 -9.29
N HIS A 18 -10.20 -0.94 -8.31
CA HIS A 18 -10.67 -1.39 -7.01
C HIS A 18 -11.32 -0.27 -6.20
N LEU A 19 -10.74 0.93 -6.20
CA LEU A 19 -11.30 2.09 -5.51
C LEU A 19 -12.61 2.57 -6.15
N GLU A 20 -12.72 2.58 -7.48
CA GLU A 20 -13.95 2.92 -8.22
C GLU A 20 -15.07 1.91 -7.93
N SER A 21 -14.72 0.61 -7.91
CA SER A 21 -15.65 -0.47 -7.55
C SER A 21 -16.11 -0.36 -6.11
N TRP A 22 -15.21 -0.01 -5.19
CA TRP A 22 -15.52 0.21 -3.79
C TRP A 22 -16.41 1.44 -3.58
N ARG A 23 -16.19 2.52 -4.34
CA ARG A 23 -17.01 3.75 -4.28
C ARG A 23 -18.34 3.62 -5.02
N GLY A 24 -18.48 2.60 -5.89
CA GLY A 24 -19.61 2.45 -6.80
C GLY A 24 -19.73 3.58 -7.84
N ARG A 25 -18.66 4.36 -8.03
CA ARG A 25 -18.60 5.52 -8.93
C ARG A 25 -17.17 5.67 -9.44
N LYS A 26 -17.05 5.98 -10.74
CA LYS A 26 -15.76 6.31 -11.36
C LYS A 26 -15.15 7.56 -10.72
N PHE A 27 -13.83 7.65 -10.71
CA PHE A 27 -13.14 8.89 -10.35
C PHE A 27 -13.16 9.86 -11.53
N THR A 28 -13.37 11.13 -11.23
CA THR A 28 -13.12 12.23 -12.17
C THR A 28 -11.65 12.65 -12.10
N ASP A 29 -11.12 13.23 -13.18
CA ASP A 29 -9.72 13.67 -13.24
C ASP A 29 -9.37 14.68 -12.15
N ALA A 30 -10.30 15.58 -11.79
CA ALA A 30 -10.14 16.52 -10.69
C ALA A 30 -10.09 15.85 -9.31
N GLU A 31 -10.82 14.75 -9.10
CA GLU A 31 -10.78 14.01 -7.83
C GLU A 31 -9.50 13.18 -7.69
N LEU A 32 -8.88 12.77 -8.80
CA LEU A 32 -7.63 12.00 -8.79
C LEU A 32 -6.42 12.85 -8.44
N ASP A 33 -6.43 14.12 -8.85
CA ASP A 33 -5.37 15.07 -8.56
C ASP A 33 -5.20 15.29 -7.04
N GLY A 34 -6.32 15.32 -6.30
CA GLY A 34 -6.34 15.43 -4.85
C GLY A 34 -6.56 14.12 -4.09
N PHE A 35 -6.47 12.96 -4.75
CA PHE A 35 -6.79 11.69 -4.09
C PHE A 35 -5.63 11.22 -3.18
N ASP A 36 -5.82 11.40 -1.88
CA ASP A 36 -4.87 10.91 -0.88
C ASP A 36 -5.32 9.55 -0.29
N LEU A 37 -4.41 8.57 -0.30
CA LEU A 37 -4.66 7.21 0.22
C LEU A 37 -4.97 7.19 1.73
N LYS A 38 -4.57 8.20 2.50
CA LYS A 38 -4.91 8.31 3.92
C LYS A 38 -6.42 8.40 4.13
N ASN A 39 -7.16 8.96 3.17
CA ASN A 39 -8.63 8.99 3.21
C ASN A 39 -9.28 7.61 3.10
N VAL A 40 -8.52 6.58 2.72
CA VAL A 40 -8.99 5.18 2.62
C VAL A 40 -8.82 4.43 3.94
N LEU A 41 -7.90 4.88 4.81
CA LEU A 41 -7.63 4.25 6.10
C LEU A 41 -8.88 4.26 6.99
N GLY A 42 -9.13 3.15 7.67
CA GLY A 42 -10.26 3.00 8.59
C GLY A 42 -11.64 2.85 7.92
N LYS A 43 -11.76 3.07 6.60
CA LYS A 43 -13.02 2.83 5.89
C LYS A 43 -13.17 1.34 5.60
N SER A 44 -14.34 0.82 5.90
CA SER A 44 -14.62 -0.60 5.77
C SER A 44 -14.99 -0.97 4.33
N ALA A 45 -14.50 -2.13 3.88
CA ALA A 45 -14.73 -2.64 2.54
C ALA A 45 -14.94 -4.16 2.58
N VAL A 46 -15.70 -4.68 1.63
CA VAL A 46 -15.78 -6.11 1.36
C VAL A 46 -14.73 -6.44 0.31
N ILE A 47 -13.84 -7.39 0.62
CA ILE A 47 -12.75 -7.79 -0.26
C ILE A 47 -12.98 -9.24 -0.67
N THR A 48 -12.98 -9.50 -1.98
CA THR A 48 -13.00 -10.85 -2.54
C THR A 48 -11.58 -11.30 -2.80
N VAL A 49 -11.12 -12.32 -2.08
CA VAL A 49 -9.78 -12.92 -2.25
C VAL A 49 -9.91 -14.27 -2.96
N ILE A 50 -9.14 -14.46 -4.02
CA ILE A 50 -9.02 -15.73 -4.75
C ILE A 50 -7.65 -16.33 -4.45
N HIS A 51 -7.65 -17.60 -4.06
CA HIS A 51 -6.42 -18.35 -3.84
C HIS A 51 -6.03 -19.07 -5.13
N HIS A 52 -4.84 -18.80 -5.64
CA HIS A 52 -4.26 -19.44 -6.81
C HIS A 52 -3.08 -20.31 -6.38
N GLU A 53 -3.06 -21.56 -6.83
CA GLU A 53 -1.89 -22.42 -6.68
C GLU A 53 -0.96 -22.26 -7.88
N ARG A 54 0.30 -21.92 -7.63
CA ARG A 54 1.36 -21.98 -8.64
C ARG A 54 2.60 -22.65 -8.04
N SER A 55 3.09 -23.68 -8.71
CA SER A 55 4.35 -24.36 -8.34
C SER A 55 4.37 -24.80 -6.87
N GLY A 56 3.27 -25.37 -6.37
CA GLY A 56 3.15 -25.85 -4.99
C GLY A 56 3.05 -24.75 -3.92
N LYS A 57 2.85 -23.49 -4.33
CA LYS A 57 2.64 -22.35 -3.41
C LYS A 57 1.26 -21.75 -3.63
N ILE A 58 0.56 -21.48 -2.53
CA ILE A 58 -0.74 -20.79 -2.54
C ILE A 58 -0.49 -19.27 -2.50
N TYR A 59 -1.02 -18.58 -3.50
CA TYR A 59 -1.03 -17.12 -3.62
C TYR A 59 -2.46 -16.62 -3.40
N ALA A 60 -2.60 -15.45 -2.80
CA ALA A 60 -3.89 -14.86 -2.47
C ALA A 60 -4.01 -13.55 -3.24
N ASP A 61 -4.80 -13.55 -4.31
CA ASP A 61 -5.06 -12.37 -5.14
C ASP A 61 -6.40 -11.75 -4.76
N ILE A 62 -6.51 -10.43 -4.88
CA ILE A 62 -7.69 -9.65 -4.51
C ILE A 62 -8.38 -9.43 -5.84
N LYS A 63 -9.52 -10.09 -6.00
CA LYS A 63 -10.28 -10.03 -7.24
C LYS A 63 -11.14 -8.79 -7.33
N ALA A 64 -11.71 -8.34 -6.21
CA ALA A 64 -12.63 -7.23 -6.16
C ALA A 64 -12.66 -6.60 -4.77
N ILE A 65 -12.95 -5.29 -4.75
CA ILE A 65 -13.25 -4.53 -3.54
C ILE A 65 -14.61 -3.85 -3.75
N ALA A 66 -15.51 -4.00 -2.78
CA ALA A 66 -16.89 -3.51 -2.84
C ALA A 66 -17.28 -2.78 -1.55
N ALA A 67 -18.21 -1.83 -1.67
CA ALA A 67 -18.78 -1.15 -0.51
C ALA A 67 -19.50 -2.15 0.40
N ILE A 68 -19.52 -1.87 1.70
CA ILE A 68 -20.34 -2.64 2.63
C ILE A 68 -21.82 -2.37 2.33
N PRO A 69 -22.65 -3.43 2.18
CA PRO A 69 -24.07 -3.26 1.94
C PRO A 69 -24.75 -2.54 3.12
N LYS A 70 -25.69 -1.65 2.78
CA LYS A 70 -26.45 -0.87 3.76
C LYS A 70 -27.13 -1.83 4.76
N GLY A 71 -26.89 -1.62 6.05
CA GLY A 71 -27.45 -2.45 7.13
C GLY A 71 -26.50 -3.51 7.70
N THR A 72 -25.31 -3.70 7.12
CA THR A 72 -24.27 -4.55 7.73
C THR A 72 -23.39 -3.71 8.65
N LYS A 73 -23.21 -4.13 9.90
CA LYS A 73 -22.23 -3.50 10.80
C LYS A 73 -20.83 -3.81 10.27
N PRO A 74 -20.02 -2.80 9.93
CA PRO A 74 -18.63 -3.03 9.58
C PRO A 74 -17.91 -3.72 10.74
N ALA A 75 -17.04 -4.67 10.43
CA ALA A 75 -16.09 -5.17 11.42
C ALA A 75 -15.21 -4.00 11.85
N SER A 76 -15.10 -3.79 13.17
CA SER A 76 -14.16 -2.81 13.70
C SER A 76 -12.74 -3.27 13.38
N LEU A 77 -11.86 -2.34 13.05
CA LEU A 77 -10.47 -2.66 12.77
C LEU A 77 -9.85 -3.30 14.01
N ALA A 78 -9.35 -4.53 13.90
CA ALA A 78 -8.84 -5.30 15.03
C ALA A 78 -7.46 -4.81 15.56
N GLY A 79 -6.86 -3.80 14.93
CA GLY A 79 -5.56 -3.24 15.30
C GLY A 79 -5.39 -1.79 14.83
N PRO A 80 -4.23 -1.17 15.08
CA PRO A 80 -3.96 0.19 14.61
C PRO A 80 -3.90 0.23 13.08
N SER A 81 -4.51 1.25 12.46
CA SER A 81 -4.27 1.57 11.06
C SER A 81 -2.85 2.12 10.93
N VAL A 82 -1.98 1.38 10.28
CA VAL A 82 -0.61 1.82 10.00
C VAL A 82 -0.53 2.25 8.54
N MET A 83 -0.18 3.51 8.31
CA MET A 83 0.26 4.00 7.02
C MET A 83 1.76 4.24 7.11
N PHE A 84 2.50 3.74 6.13
CA PHE A 84 3.95 3.92 6.06
C PHE A 84 4.29 4.59 4.73
N SER A 85 4.87 5.79 4.82
CA SER A 85 5.30 6.58 3.68
C SER A 85 6.81 6.77 3.72
N LEU A 86 7.44 6.80 2.55
CA LEU A 86 8.85 7.14 2.39
C LEU A 86 9.03 8.61 1.99
N GLU A 87 7.99 9.44 2.04
CA GLU A 87 8.11 10.86 1.70
C GLU A 87 8.91 11.62 2.77
N PRO A 88 9.76 12.57 2.36
CA PRO A 88 10.56 13.36 3.28
C PRO A 88 9.66 14.13 4.24
N GLY A 89 9.80 13.86 5.55
CA GLY A 89 8.97 14.44 6.61
C GLY A 89 7.83 13.57 7.12
N GLU A 90 7.50 12.46 6.44
CA GLU A 90 6.51 11.46 6.89
C GLU A 90 7.12 10.08 7.20
N TYR A 91 8.44 9.95 7.05
CA TYR A 91 9.15 8.70 7.35
C TYR A 91 9.28 8.48 8.86
N GLU A 92 8.62 7.44 9.34
CA GLU A 92 8.65 7.00 10.74
C GLU A 92 9.44 5.70 10.88
N HIS A 93 10.65 5.78 11.47
CA HIS A 93 11.54 4.64 11.61
C HIS A 93 10.96 3.53 12.50
N GLU A 94 10.22 3.88 13.56
CA GLU A 94 9.60 2.91 14.45
C GLU A 94 8.52 2.08 13.75
N VAL A 95 7.74 2.71 12.86
CA VAL A 95 6.75 2.02 12.03
C VAL A 95 7.44 1.04 11.09
N TYR A 96 8.55 1.45 10.48
CA TYR A 96 9.36 0.58 9.62
C TYR A 96 9.83 -0.69 10.35
N LEU A 97 10.29 -0.56 11.60
CA LEU A 97 10.72 -1.70 12.42
C LEU A 97 9.56 -2.63 12.79
N SER A 98 8.35 -2.10 12.96
CA SER A 98 7.14 -2.89 13.22
C SER A 98 6.67 -3.72 12.00
N LEU A 99 7.11 -3.37 10.78
CA LEU A 99 6.80 -4.15 9.57
C LEU A 99 7.51 -5.50 9.58
N SER A 100 6.93 -6.51 8.94
CA SER A 100 7.54 -7.85 8.82
C SER A 100 8.88 -7.81 8.08
N ASP A 101 9.81 -8.73 8.40
CA ASP A 101 11.13 -8.85 7.74
C ASP A 101 11.06 -8.80 6.21
N ARG A 102 10.07 -9.48 5.64
CA ARG A 102 9.88 -9.53 4.19
C ARG A 102 9.47 -8.16 3.59
N LEU A 103 8.67 -7.37 4.30
CA LEU A 103 8.29 -6.01 3.86
C LEU A 103 9.47 -5.05 4.02
N ARG A 104 10.18 -5.11 5.16
CA ARG A 104 11.40 -4.33 5.40
C ARG A 104 12.44 -4.57 4.32
N GLY A 105 12.66 -5.82 3.92
CA GLY A 105 13.58 -6.18 2.83
C GLY A 105 13.18 -5.63 1.47
N VAL A 106 11.89 -5.62 1.13
CA VAL A 106 11.39 -5.02 -0.13
C VAL A 106 11.54 -3.50 -0.13
N ILE A 107 11.25 -2.86 1.01
CA ILE A 107 11.42 -1.41 1.18
C ILE A 107 12.91 -1.04 1.10
N ALA A 108 13.79 -1.78 1.79
CA ALA A 108 15.24 -1.56 1.78
C ALA A 108 15.88 -1.74 0.40
N ALA A 109 15.30 -2.59 -0.45
CA ALA A 109 15.73 -2.77 -1.82
C ALA A 109 15.26 -1.65 -2.77
N SER A 110 14.43 -0.71 -2.30
CA SER A 110 13.91 0.38 -3.13
C SER A 110 14.84 1.60 -3.11
N PRO A 111 15.08 2.26 -4.25
CA PRO A 111 15.97 3.41 -4.34
C PRO A 111 15.49 4.60 -3.49
N GLU A 112 14.19 4.74 -3.28
CA GLU A 112 13.58 5.80 -2.46
C GLU A 112 13.96 5.67 -0.98
N PHE A 113 14.06 4.43 -0.46
CA PHE A 113 14.52 4.20 0.91
C PHE A 113 16.00 4.56 1.09
N GLN A 114 16.83 4.38 0.05
CA GLN A 114 18.24 4.76 0.10
C GLN A 114 18.44 6.28 0.08
N ALA A 115 17.50 7.03 -0.51
CA ALA A 115 17.51 8.49 -0.51
C ALA A 115 17.05 9.09 0.82
N VAL A 116 16.18 8.39 1.56
CA VAL A 116 15.59 8.86 2.83
C VAL A 116 16.27 8.28 4.06
N SER A 117 16.93 7.13 3.93
CA SER A 117 17.87 6.69 4.96
C SER A 117 18.93 7.78 5.09
N PRO A 118 19.13 8.37 6.30
CA PRO A 118 20.20 9.33 6.49
C PRO A 118 21.47 8.64 6.02
N SER A 119 22.12 9.27 5.06
CA SER A 119 23.35 8.80 4.45
C SER A 119 24.25 8.22 5.53
N ASP A 120 24.40 6.90 5.52
CA ASP A 120 25.66 6.30 5.92
C ASP A 120 26.69 7.02 5.05
N THR A 121 27.33 8.01 5.65
CA THR A 121 28.39 8.78 5.04
C THR A 121 29.47 7.74 4.79
N ARG A 122 29.47 7.18 3.58
CA ARG A 122 30.65 6.56 3.00
C ARG A 122 31.65 7.69 2.82
N GLU A 123 32.32 8.00 3.92
CA GLU A 123 33.62 8.63 3.92
C GLU A 123 34.48 7.75 3.02
N GLN A 124 34.63 8.21 1.78
CA GLN A 124 35.59 7.65 0.86
C GLN A 124 36.96 7.97 1.47
N PRO A 125 37.78 6.98 1.85
CA PRO A 125 39.15 7.28 2.21
C PRO A 125 39.83 7.80 0.95
N THR A 126 40.04 9.11 0.91
CA THR A 126 40.83 9.82 -0.09
C THR A 126 42.24 9.26 -0.04
N GLY A 127 42.55 8.33 -0.94
CA GLY A 127 43.92 7.92 -1.22
C GLY A 127 44.58 8.94 -2.12
N ARG A 128 45.47 9.77 -1.57
CA ARG A 128 46.79 10.08 -2.14
C ARG A 128 47.68 10.78 -1.11
#